data_AF-A0A7U3VRC8-F1
#
_entry.id   AF-A0A7U3VRC8-F1
#
_cell.length_a   1.000
_cell.length_b   1.000
_cell.length_c   1.000
_cell.angle_alpha   90.00
_cell.angle_beta   90.00
_cell.angle_gamma   90.00
#
_symmetry.space_group_name_H-M   'P 1'
#
loop_
_entity.id
_entity.type
_entity.pdbx_description
1 polymer ?
#
loop_
_entity_poly.entity_id
_entity_poly.type
_entity_poly.pdbx_seq_one_letter_code
_entity_poly.pdbx_strand_id
1 'polypeptide(L)'
;MHDRIAELRGLRAELSTVTTGPRREQRKDDASAIEAAIERIRTDLGEAADGLEAESADLAEQGADGRAGDAAVAARVLRTALDADAAGEADPTDPAARAALAEARGRAMAAANQLQQRRLREHLGVGDESEPSTAAGRKRTAAAAKAPEQTAKK
;
A
#
# COMPACT_ATOMS: atom_id res chain seq x y z
N MET A 1 -10.40 5.99 4.69
CA MET A 1 -10.02 5.51 3.34
C MET A 1 -10.67 4.18 2.98
N HIS A 2 -10.61 3.14 3.82
CA HIS A 2 -11.27 1.86 3.53
C HIS A 2 -12.78 2.00 3.30
N ASP A 3 -13.44 2.93 3.99
CA ASP A 3 -14.88 3.13 3.89
C ASP A 3 -15.32 3.62 2.51
N ARG A 4 -14.54 4.52 1.87
CA ARG A 4 -14.85 5.03 0.52
C ARG A 4 -14.64 3.98 -0.58
N ILE A 5 -13.63 3.13 -0.46
CA ILE A 5 -13.42 1.99 -1.39
C ILE A 5 -14.56 0.97 -1.25
N ALA A 6 -15.01 0.72 -0.02
CA ALA A 6 -16.15 -0.16 0.23
C ALA A 6 -17.46 0.44 -0.31
N GLU A 7 -17.66 1.76 -0.12
CA GLU A 7 -18.78 2.51 -0.68
C GLU A 7 -18.83 2.42 -2.20
N LEU A 8 -17.70 2.64 -2.89
CA LEU A 8 -17.58 2.48 -4.34
C LEU A 8 -18.01 1.07 -4.80
N ARG A 9 -17.53 0.02 -4.12
CA ARG A 9 -17.91 -1.37 -4.41
C ARG A 9 -19.40 -1.62 -4.17
N GLY A 10 -19.98 -1.02 -3.13
CA GLY A 10 -21.41 -1.10 -2.83
C GLY A 10 -22.26 -0.48 -3.93
N LEU A 11 -21.92 0.75 -4.35
CA LEU A 11 -22.62 1.45 -5.42
C LEU A 11 -22.51 0.71 -6.76
N ARG A 12 -21.38 0.06 -7.05
CA ARG A 12 -21.24 -0.81 -8.24
C ARG A 12 -22.19 -1.98 -8.24
N ALA A 13 -22.32 -2.67 -7.10
CA ALA A 13 -23.27 -3.77 -6.95
C ALA A 13 -24.72 -3.29 -7.09
N GLU A 14 -25.01 -2.11 -6.55
CA GLU A 14 -26.32 -1.48 -6.66
C GLU A 14 -26.63 -1.08 -8.11
N LEU A 15 -25.70 -0.42 -8.80
CA LEU A 15 -25.85 -0.06 -10.22
C LEU A 15 -26.08 -1.29 -11.09
N SER A 16 -25.32 -2.36 -10.87
CA SER A 16 -25.52 -3.64 -11.57
C SER A 16 -26.94 -4.18 -11.36
N THR A 17 -27.42 -4.16 -10.11
CA THR A 17 -28.77 -4.62 -9.76
C THR A 17 -29.85 -3.77 -10.44
N VAL A 18 -29.68 -2.45 -10.47
CA VAL A 18 -30.64 -1.51 -11.08
C VAL A 18 -30.65 -1.65 -12.61
N THR A 19 -29.50 -1.88 -13.23
CA THR A 19 -29.35 -1.94 -14.69
C THR A 19 -29.68 -3.31 -15.30
N THR A 20 -29.63 -4.40 -14.53
CA THR A 20 -29.90 -5.77 -15.02
C THR A 20 -31.13 -6.44 -14.40
N GLY A 21 -31.71 -5.85 -13.34
CA GLY A 21 -32.83 -6.43 -12.61
C GLY A 21 -34.21 -6.26 -13.29
N PRO A 22 -35.24 -6.95 -12.76
CA PRO A 22 -36.59 -6.98 -13.36
C PRO A 22 -37.33 -5.63 -13.35
N ARG A 23 -36.83 -4.62 -12.60
CA ARG A 23 -37.42 -3.28 -12.48
C ARG A 23 -36.61 -2.18 -13.16
N ARG A 24 -35.68 -2.55 -14.06
CA ARG A 24 -34.75 -1.63 -14.75
C ARG A 24 -35.43 -0.39 -15.33
N GLU A 25 -36.53 -0.57 -16.08
CA GLU A 25 -37.27 0.51 -16.72
C GLU A 25 -37.82 1.55 -15.72
N GLN A 26 -38.21 1.12 -14.51
CA GLN A 26 -38.73 2.01 -13.47
C GLN A 26 -37.66 2.69 -12.62
N ARG A 27 -36.39 2.25 -12.73
CA ARG A 27 -35.28 2.73 -11.89
C ARG A 27 -34.15 3.38 -12.71
N LYS A 28 -34.44 3.84 -13.92
CA LYS A 28 -33.46 4.54 -14.78
C LYS A 28 -32.92 5.82 -14.13
N ASP A 29 -33.78 6.57 -13.43
CA ASP A 29 -33.37 7.79 -12.74
C ASP A 29 -32.46 7.47 -11.54
N ASP A 30 -32.73 6.37 -10.82
CA ASP A 30 -31.86 5.85 -9.77
C ASP A 30 -30.48 5.45 -10.31
N ALA A 31 -30.42 4.84 -11.50
CA ALA A 31 -29.15 4.47 -12.14
C ALA A 31 -28.27 5.69 -12.42
N SER A 32 -28.85 6.76 -12.97
CA SER A 32 -28.13 8.01 -13.26
C SER A 32 -27.60 8.66 -11.96
N ALA A 33 -28.38 8.60 -10.88
CA ALA A 33 -27.95 9.12 -9.59
C ALA A 33 -26.81 8.30 -8.98
N ILE A 34 -26.85 6.97 -9.13
CA ILE A 34 -25.79 6.05 -8.67
C ILE A 34 -24.51 6.27 -9.48
N GLU A 35 -24.59 6.43 -10.81
CA GLU A 35 -23.45 6.74 -11.67
C GLU A 35 -22.78 8.06 -11.24
N ALA A 36 -23.57 9.10 -10.98
CA ALA A 36 -23.04 10.38 -10.48
C ALA A 36 -22.42 10.26 -9.06
N ALA A 37 -22.87 9.33 -8.23
CA ALA A 37 -22.25 9.04 -6.94
C ALA A 37 -20.91 8.30 -7.09
N ILE A 38 -20.85 7.34 -8.01
CA ILE A 38 -19.63 6.61 -8.36
C ILE A 38 -18.55 7.57 -8.88
N GLU A 39 -18.89 8.45 -9.81
CA GLU A 39 -17.93 9.43 -10.36
C GLU A 39 -17.40 10.38 -9.29
N ARG A 40 -18.25 10.86 -8.37
CA ARG A 40 -17.79 11.68 -7.25
C ARG A 40 -16.78 10.95 -6.37
N ILE A 41 -17.06 9.69 -6.01
CA ILE A 41 -16.14 8.90 -5.18
C ILE A 41 -14.84 8.59 -5.93
N ARG A 42 -14.89 8.37 -7.25
CA ARG A 42 -13.68 8.20 -8.07
C ARG A 42 -12.80 9.44 -8.02
N THR A 43 -13.38 10.63 -8.19
CA THR A 43 -12.66 11.89 -8.08
C THR A 43 -12.07 12.07 -6.68
N ASP A 44 -12.86 11.89 -5.62
CA ASP A 44 -12.39 12.02 -4.23
C ASP A 44 -11.22 11.06 -3.94
N LEU A 45 -11.30 9.81 -4.40
CA LEU A 45 -10.23 8.82 -4.24
C LEU A 45 -8.99 9.15 -5.07
N GLY A 46 -9.18 9.73 -6.26
CA GLY A 46 -8.10 10.21 -7.13
C GLY A 46 -7.33 11.35 -6.48
N GLU A 47 -8.04 12.38 -6.02
CA GLU A 47 -7.46 13.52 -5.30
C GLU A 47 -6.73 13.08 -4.02
N ALA A 48 -7.31 12.13 -3.27
CA ALA A 48 -6.65 11.57 -2.10
C ALA A 48 -5.36 10.79 -2.44
N ALA A 49 -5.33 10.10 -3.59
CA ALA A 49 -4.12 9.43 -4.05
C ALA A 49 -3.04 10.44 -4.44
N ASP A 50 -3.40 11.48 -5.20
CA ASP A 50 -2.50 12.57 -5.59
C ASP A 50 -1.92 13.28 -4.35
N GLY A 51 -2.76 13.57 -3.35
CA GLY A 51 -2.33 14.19 -2.11
C GLY A 51 -1.34 13.34 -1.30
N LEU A 52 -1.55 12.02 -1.25
CA LEU A 52 -0.63 11.09 -0.59
C LEU A 52 0.69 10.90 -1.36
N GLU A 53 0.66 10.95 -2.69
CA GLU A 53 1.87 10.94 -3.53
C GLU A 53 2.71 12.18 -3.26
N ALA A 54 2.08 13.36 -3.16
CA ALA A 54 2.74 14.60 -2.79
C ALA A 54 3.30 14.55 -1.35
N GLU A 55 2.49 14.11 -0.37
CA GLU A 55 2.93 13.98 1.02
C GLU A 55 4.12 13.00 1.14
N SER A 56 4.09 11.91 0.38
CA SER A 56 5.21 10.97 0.34
C SER A 56 6.49 11.62 -0.18
N ALA A 57 6.41 12.46 -1.20
CA ALA A 57 7.56 13.15 -1.76
C ALA A 57 8.12 14.16 -0.74
N ASP A 58 7.25 14.97 -0.13
CA ASP A 58 7.63 15.96 0.88
C ASP A 58 8.30 15.30 2.10
N LEU A 59 7.77 14.17 2.57
CA LEU A 59 8.33 13.42 3.69
C LEU A 59 9.68 12.79 3.34
N ALA A 60 9.87 12.32 2.10
CA ALA A 60 11.14 11.77 1.64
C ALA A 60 12.22 12.87 1.58
N GLU A 61 11.87 14.07 1.10
CA GLU A 61 12.77 15.23 1.11
C GLU A 61 13.17 15.66 2.53
N GLN A 62 12.28 15.46 3.51
CA GLN A 62 12.54 15.72 4.93
C GLN A 62 13.33 14.60 5.62
N GLY A 63 13.68 13.52 4.92
CA GLY A 63 14.38 12.35 5.49
C GLY A 63 13.50 11.49 6.40
N ALA A 64 12.18 11.62 6.31
CA ALA A 64 11.20 10.84 7.08
C ALA A 64 10.81 9.56 6.32
N ASP A 65 11.79 8.75 5.92
CA ASP A 65 11.64 7.60 5.00
C ASP A 65 10.54 6.61 5.39
N GLY A 66 10.37 6.36 6.70
CA GLY A 66 9.30 5.50 7.22
C GLY A 66 7.91 6.04 6.84
N ARG A 67 7.64 7.29 7.19
CA ARG A 67 6.34 7.95 6.93
C ARG A 67 6.13 8.19 5.44
N ALA A 68 7.18 8.56 4.70
CA ALA A 68 7.14 8.69 3.25
C ALA A 68 6.68 7.37 2.61
N GLY A 69 7.29 6.25 3.03
CA GLY A 69 6.89 4.93 2.55
C GLY A 69 5.44 4.58 2.89
N ASP A 70 4.92 5.00 4.05
CA ASP A 70 3.52 4.74 4.41
C ASP A 70 2.54 5.51 3.53
N ALA A 71 2.83 6.78 3.27
CA ALA A 71 2.05 7.61 2.34
C ALA A 71 2.08 7.03 0.92
N ALA A 72 3.25 6.62 0.42
CA ALA A 72 3.39 5.97 -0.89
C ALA A 72 2.56 4.67 -0.99
N VAL A 73 2.58 3.83 0.04
CA VAL A 73 1.79 2.59 0.05
C VAL A 73 0.29 2.91 0.08
N ALA A 74 -0.14 3.89 0.88
CA ALA A 74 -1.53 4.32 0.92
C ALA A 74 -2.01 4.83 -0.44
N ALA A 75 -1.20 5.64 -1.13
CA ALA A 75 -1.49 6.12 -2.48
C ALA A 75 -1.62 4.95 -3.47
N ARG A 76 -0.68 4.00 -3.43
CA ARG A 76 -0.70 2.81 -4.29
C ARG A 76 -1.96 1.98 -4.06
N VAL A 77 -2.44 1.85 -2.82
CA VAL A 77 -3.70 1.16 -2.53
C VAL A 77 -4.89 1.85 -3.21
N LEU A 78 -4.96 3.19 -3.15
CA LEU A 78 -6.02 3.96 -3.81
C LEU A 78 -5.97 3.81 -5.34
N ARG A 79 -4.79 3.97 -5.96
CA ARG A 79 -4.59 3.75 -7.40
C ARG A 79 -5.03 2.36 -7.83
N THR A 80 -4.61 1.34 -7.10
CA THR A 80 -4.94 -0.04 -7.45
C THR A 80 -6.44 -0.33 -7.28
N ALA A 81 -7.12 0.32 -6.32
CA ALA A 81 -8.56 0.21 -6.17
C ALA A 81 -9.31 0.89 -7.34
N LEU A 82 -8.85 2.06 -7.78
CA LEU A 82 -9.38 2.76 -8.95
C LEU A 82 -9.15 1.97 -10.24
N ASP A 83 -7.96 1.41 -10.43
CA ASP A 83 -7.64 0.54 -11.58
C ASP A 83 -8.54 -0.69 -11.63
N ALA A 84 -8.79 -1.33 -10.48
CA ALA A 84 -9.67 -2.49 -10.38
C ALA A 84 -11.14 -2.14 -10.65
N ASP A 85 -11.58 -0.93 -10.29
CA ASP A 85 -12.91 -0.43 -10.60
C ASP A 85 -13.06 -0.11 -12.10
N ALA A 86 -12.08 0.58 -12.69
CA ALA A 86 -12.05 0.87 -14.12
C ALA A 86 -12.02 -0.41 -14.97
N ALA A 87 -11.21 -1.40 -14.57
CA ALA A 87 -11.21 -2.71 -15.23
C ALA A 87 -12.54 -3.46 -15.08
N GLY A 88 -13.35 -3.15 -14.06
CA GLY A 88 -14.68 -3.71 -13.86
C GLY A 88 -15.74 -3.14 -14.81
N GLU A 89 -15.47 -2.01 -15.47
CA GLU A 89 -16.31 -1.44 -16.52
C GLU A 89 -16.04 -2.02 -17.91
N ALA A 90 -14.92 -2.73 -18.07
CA ALA A 90 -14.58 -3.39 -19.33
C ALA A 90 -15.56 -4.53 -19.63
N ASP A 91 -15.76 -4.84 -20.91
CA ASP A 91 -16.72 -5.86 -21.37
C ASP A 91 -16.44 -7.21 -20.68
N PRO A 92 -17.37 -7.73 -19.86
CA PRO A 92 -17.16 -8.98 -19.12
C PRO A 92 -17.08 -10.21 -20.04
N THR A 93 -17.50 -10.08 -21.30
CA THR A 93 -17.40 -11.15 -22.29
C THR A 93 -16.01 -11.24 -22.92
N ASP A 94 -15.26 -10.14 -22.93
CA ASP A 94 -13.90 -10.10 -23.46
C ASP A 94 -12.92 -10.85 -22.52
N PRO A 95 -12.26 -11.92 -22.99
CA PRO A 95 -11.25 -12.62 -22.20
C PRO A 95 -10.05 -11.74 -21.81
N ALA A 96 -9.68 -10.74 -22.61
CA ALA A 96 -8.59 -9.82 -22.30
C ALA A 96 -8.96 -8.89 -21.13
N ALA A 97 -10.17 -8.33 -21.15
CA ALA A 97 -10.72 -7.54 -20.05
C ALA A 97 -10.78 -8.35 -18.73
N ARG A 98 -11.21 -9.62 -18.80
CA ARG A 98 -11.24 -10.51 -17.63
C ARG A 98 -9.85 -10.79 -17.05
N ALA A 99 -8.85 -11.00 -17.91
CA ALA A 99 -7.46 -11.19 -17.47
C ALA A 99 -6.91 -9.92 -16.80
N ALA A 100 -7.13 -8.75 -17.41
CA ALA A 100 -6.71 -7.47 -16.86
C ALA A 100 -7.36 -7.18 -15.48
N LEU A 101 -8.66 -7.47 -15.34
CA LEU A 101 -9.36 -7.34 -14.06
C LEU A 101 -8.81 -8.29 -12.98
N ALA A 102 -8.53 -9.54 -13.35
CA ALA A 102 -7.95 -10.52 -12.43
C ALA A 102 -6.56 -10.09 -11.95
N GLU A 103 -5.73 -9.58 -12.86
CA GLU A 103 -4.40 -9.06 -12.55
C GLU A 103 -4.46 -7.80 -11.66
N ALA A 104 -5.34 -6.86 -11.99
CA ALA A 104 -5.58 -5.67 -11.17
C ALA A 104 -6.02 -6.04 -9.74
N ARG A 105 -6.94 -7.01 -9.60
CA ARG A 105 -7.35 -7.53 -8.28
C ARG A 105 -6.21 -8.21 -7.53
N GLY A 106 -5.38 -8.99 -8.23
CA GLY A 106 -4.20 -9.63 -7.64
C GLY A 106 -3.21 -8.60 -7.10
N ARG A 107 -2.93 -7.54 -7.87
CA ARG A 107 -2.08 -6.42 -7.44
C ARG A 107 -2.70 -5.68 -6.24
N ALA A 108 -4.00 -5.45 -6.24
CA ALA A 108 -4.71 -4.78 -5.14
C ALA A 108 -4.56 -5.57 -3.83
N MET A 109 -4.77 -6.88 -3.90
CA MET A 109 -4.68 -7.76 -2.74
C MET A 109 -3.24 -7.86 -2.24
N ALA A 110 -2.25 -7.89 -3.13
CA ALA A 110 -0.83 -7.89 -2.75
C ALA A 110 -0.44 -6.58 -2.03
N ALA A 111 -0.85 -5.43 -2.56
CA ALA A 111 -0.60 -4.13 -1.94
C ALA A 111 -1.25 -4.01 -0.55
N ALA A 112 -2.50 -4.47 -0.41
CA ALA A 112 -3.19 -4.51 0.89
C ALA A 112 -2.48 -5.43 1.91
N ASN A 113 -2.02 -6.61 1.47
CA ASN A 113 -1.29 -7.54 2.33
C ASN A 113 0.06 -6.97 2.77
N GLN A 114 0.78 -6.27 1.89
CA GLN A 114 2.02 -5.56 2.25
C GLN A 114 1.80 -4.51 3.34
N LEU A 115 0.73 -3.71 3.23
CA LEU A 115 0.37 -2.73 4.26
C LEU A 115 0.04 -3.41 5.60
N GLN A 116 -0.69 -4.52 5.56
CA GLN A 116 -1.05 -5.27 6.77
C GLN A 116 0.19 -5.90 7.44
N GLN A 117 1.13 -6.46 6.65
CA GLN A 117 2.39 -7.00 7.17
C GLN A 117 3.28 -5.93 7.77
N ARG A 118 3.33 -4.73 7.18
CA ARG A 118 4.10 -3.61 7.71
C ARG A 118 3.55 -3.15 9.06
N ARG A 119 2.22 -2.99 9.15
CA ARG A 119 1.53 -2.69 10.42
C ARG A 119 1.76 -3.77 11.48
N LEU A 120 1.74 -5.03 11.09
CA LEU A 120 2.06 -6.15 11.99
C LEU A 120 3.51 -6.10 12.47
N ARG A 121 4.48 -5.77 11.61
CA ARG A 121 5.88 -5.58 12.01
C ARG A 121 6.06 -4.45 13.01
N GLU A 122 5.43 -3.30 12.76
CA GLU A 122 5.42 -2.16 13.68
C GLU A 122 4.78 -2.52 15.02
N HIS A 123 3.66 -3.23 14.99
CA HIS A 123 2.93 -3.60 16.20
C HIS A 123 3.64 -4.68 17.04
N LEU A 124 4.36 -5.59 16.38
CA LEU A 124 5.19 -6.60 17.03
C LEU A 124 6.54 -6.04 17.54
N GLY A 125 6.80 -4.74 17.36
CA GLY A 125 8.04 -4.11 17.81
C GLY A 125 9.28 -4.64 17.09
N VAL A 126 9.13 -5.25 15.91
CA VAL A 126 10.27 -5.65 15.07
C VAL A 126 10.73 -4.43 14.26
N GLY A 127 10.98 -3.34 14.97
CA GLY A 127 11.74 -2.20 14.50
C GLY A 127 13.20 -2.48 14.81
N ASP A 128 13.97 -2.78 13.77
CA ASP A 128 15.41 -2.54 13.66
C ASP A 128 16.17 -2.30 14.98
N GLU A 129 16.68 -3.36 15.63
CA GLU A 129 17.79 -3.24 16.60
C GLU A 129 19.11 -2.95 15.86
N SER A 130 19.12 -1.93 15.01
CA SER A 130 20.33 -1.36 14.42
C SER A 130 20.45 0.10 14.79
N GLU A 131 20.35 0.43 16.08
CA GLU A 131 21.05 1.60 16.57
C GLU A 131 22.56 1.34 16.46
N PRO A 132 23.37 2.13 15.74
CA PRO A 132 24.80 2.12 15.94
C PRO A 132 25.04 2.72 17.32
N SER A 133 25.09 1.85 18.34
CA SER A 133 25.51 2.22 19.69
C SER A 133 26.92 2.80 19.62
N THR A 134 26.99 4.14 19.60
CA THR A 134 28.20 4.92 19.87
C THR A 134 28.51 4.85 21.36
N ALA A 135 28.68 3.64 21.89
CA ALA A 135 29.27 3.43 23.20
C ALA A 135 30.80 3.43 23.07
N ALA A 136 31.35 4.64 22.92
CA ALA A 136 32.74 4.90 23.24
C ALA A 136 32.99 4.53 24.71
N GLY A 137 33.52 3.34 24.98
CA GLY A 137 33.89 2.96 26.34
C GLY A 137 33.99 1.47 26.58
N ARG A 138 35.08 0.84 26.13
CA ARG A 138 35.68 -0.28 26.88
C ARG A 138 37.14 -0.46 26.53
N LYS A 139 37.98 0.09 27.42
CA LYS A 139 39.40 -0.26 27.59
C LYS A 139 39.55 -1.78 27.56
N ARG A 140 40.31 -2.30 26.60
CA ARG A 140 40.93 -3.63 26.70
C ARG A 140 42.42 -3.46 26.49
N THR A 141 43.13 -3.26 27.59
CA THR A 141 44.55 -3.58 27.71
C THR A 141 44.69 -5.09 27.52
N ALA A 142 45.01 -5.52 26.30
CA ALA A 142 45.48 -6.88 26.05
C ALA A 142 47.00 -6.87 26.27
N ALA A 143 47.41 -7.36 27.44
CA ALA A 143 48.78 -7.68 27.76
C ALA A 143 49.33 -8.66 26.71
N ALA A 144 50.38 -8.24 25.99
CA ALA A 144 51.17 -9.13 25.16
C ALA A 144 52.04 -10.01 26.07
N ALA A 145 51.63 -11.25 26.25
CA ALA A 145 52.47 -12.30 26.82
C ALA A 145 53.59 -12.64 25.83
N LYS A 146 54.82 -12.15 26.09
CA LYS A 146 56.04 -12.72 25.52
C LYS A 146 56.56 -13.78 26.49
N ALA A 147 56.55 -15.03 26.05
CA ALA A 147 57.21 -16.16 26.71
C ALA A 147 58.74 -16.11 26.49
N PRO A 148 59.56 -16.78 27.34
CA PRO A 148 60.96 -16.46 27.56
C PRO A 148 61.97 -17.21 26.66
N GLU A 149 63.16 -16.63 26.62
CA GLU A 149 64.50 -17.07 26.17
C GLU A 149 64.72 -18.54 25.78
N GLN A 150 65.36 -18.73 24.62
CA GLN A 150 66.37 -19.78 24.48
C GLN A 150 67.67 -19.19 23.95
N THR A 151 68.68 -19.29 24.81
CA THR A 151 70.10 -19.08 24.56
C THR A 151 70.64 -20.20 23.68
N ALA A 152 71.38 -19.86 22.63
CA ALA A 152 72.24 -20.80 21.92
C ALA A 152 73.62 -20.17 21.72
N LYS A 153 74.56 -20.60 22.57
CA LYS A 153 76.01 -20.46 22.37
C LYS A 153 76.44 -21.34 21.19
N LYS A 154 77.29 -20.80 20.32
CA LYS A 154 78.53 -21.45 19.87
C LYS A 154 79.52 -20.38 19.45
#